data_AF-A0A950C085-F1
#
_entry.id   AF-A0A950C085-F1
#
_cell.length_a   1.000
_cell.length_b   1.000
_cell.length_c   1.000
_cell.angle_alpha   90.00
_cell.angle_beta   90.00
_cell.angle_gamma   90.00
#
_symmetry.space_group_name_H-M   'P 1'
#
loop_
_entity.id
_entity.type
_entity.pdbx_description
1 polymer ?
#
loop_
_entity_poly.entity_id
_entity_poly.type
_entity_poly.pdbx_seq_one_letter_code
_entity_poly.pdbx_strand_id
1 'polypeptide(L)'
;KSKCCGFPMLTFNADTSLKMAGKHLAEAKTKGADLLVTPCPLCHLNLDGQQPGAAKAINEPLGTPVFHLPQLLGLAFGFSPHELRLDHHVVNTKLALDKVELKV
;
A
#
# COMPACT_ATOMS: atom_id res chain seq x y z
N LYS A 1 1.95 -3.38 -19.38
CA LYS A 1 3.23 -3.91 -18.85
C LYS A 1 3.33 -3.49 -17.38
N SER A 2 3.58 -4.40 -16.45
CA SER A 2 3.61 -4.10 -15.00
C SER A 2 4.87 -3.33 -14.62
N LYS A 3 4.74 -2.33 -13.73
CA LYS A 3 5.86 -1.49 -13.23
C LYS A 3 6.35 -2.02 -11.86
N CYS A 4 7.64 -1.86 -11.56
CA CYS A 4 8.26 -2.28 -10.29
C CYS A 4 7.99 -1.27 -9.17
N CYS A 5 7.88 -1.71 -7.90
CA CYS A 5 7.65 -0.81 -6.76
C CYS A 5 8.88 0.03 -6.34
N GLY A 6 10.09 -0.36 -6.75
CA GLY A 6 11.34 0.34 -6.42
C GLY A 6 12.12 -0.20 -5.21
N PHE A 7 11.57 -1.15 -4.44
CA PHE A 7 12.18 -1.61 -3.17
C PHE A 7 13.67 -1.99 -3.24
N PRO A 8 14.16 -2.77 -4.24
CA PRO A 8 15.57 -3.17 -4.27
C PRO A 8 16.56 -1.99 -4.35
N MET A 9 16.09 -0.82 -4.80
CA MET A 9 16.91 0.39 -4.89
C MET A 9 16.84 1.25 -3.63
N LEU A 10 15.97 0.94 -2.66
CA LEU A 10 15.74 1.79 -1.49
C LEU A 10 17.02 2.11 -0.72
N THR A 11 17.95 1.17 -0.59
CA THR A 11 19.21 1.34 0.15
C THR A 11 20.30 2.06 -0.64
N PHE A 12 20.32 1.95 -1.97
CA PHE A 12 21.39 2.50 -2.82
C PHE A 12 20.99 3.78 -3.56
N ASN A 13 19.70 3.97 -3.81
CA ASN A 13 19.10 5.15 -4.44
C ASN A 13 17.66 5.34 -3.92
N ALA A 14 17.57 5.80 -2.67
CA ALA A 14 16.31 6.02 -1.99
C ALA A 14 15.38 6.97 -2.76
N ASP A 15 15.92 8.07 -3.30
CA ASP A 15 15.15 9.06 -4.05
C ASP A 15 14.40 8.43 -5.23
N THR A 16 15.07 7.60 -6.03
CA THR A 16 14.43 6.91 -7.15
C THR A 16 13.39 5.90 -6.67
N SER A 17 13.70 5.11 -5.64
CA SER A 17 12.74 4.16 -5.06
C SER A 17 11.47 4.85 -4.57
N LEU A 18 11.61 5.94 -3.80
CA LEU A 18 10.50 6.70 -3.22
C LEU A 18 9.68 7.40 -4.29
N LYS A 19 10.31 7.96 -5.33
CA LYS A 19 9.60 8.54 -6.48
C LYS A 19 8.81 7.49 -7.25
N MET A 20 9.33 6.28 -7.40
CA MET A 20 8.61 5.17 -8.05
C MET A 20 7.36 4.78 -7.23
N ALA A 21 7.55 4.51 -5.94
CA ALA A 21 6.46 4.19 -5.03
C ALA A 21 5.38 5.28 -5.03
N GLY A 22 5.79 6.54 -4.87
CA GLY A 22 4.89 7.68 -4.86
C GLY A 22 4.09 7.81 -6.14
N LYS A 23 4.74 7.73 -7.31
CA LYS A 23 4.05 7.78 -8.60
C LYS A 23 3.03 6.67 -8.77
N HIS A 24 3.33 5.45 -8.31
CA HIS A 24 2.37 4.34 -8.40
C HIS A 24 1.16 4.54 -7.48
N LEU A 25 1.37 5.04 -6.27
CA LEU A 25 0.31 5.34 -5.31
C LEU A 25 -0.58 6.49 -5.79
N ALA A 26 0.02 7.56 -6.32
CA ALA A 26 -0.70 8.68 -6.91
C ALA A 26 -1.48 8.26 -8.17
N GLU A 27 -0.88 7.43 -9.04
CA GLU A 27 -1.56 6.86 -10.21
C GLU A 27 -2.77 6.01 -9.79
N ALA A 28 -2.65 5.18 -8.75
CA ALA A 28 -3.75 4.40 -8.23
C ALA A 28 -4.89 5.29 -7.68
N LYS A 29 -4.54 6.31 -6.88
CA LYS A 29 -5.48 7.26 -6.30
C LYS A 29 -6.23 8.05 -7.37
N THR A 30 -5.52 8.58 -8.37
CA THR A 30 -6.11 9.33 -9.50
C THR A 30 -7.02 8.49 -10.37
N LYS A 31 -6.79 7.17 -10.44
CA LYS A 31 -7.67 6.21 -11.11
C LYS A 31 -8.85 5.75 -10.26
N GLY A 32 -9.00 6.28 -9.04
CA GLY A 32 -10.11 5.94 -8.15
C GLY A 32 -9.99 4.57 -7.48
N ALA A 33 -8.77 4.02 -7.35
CA ALA A 33 -8.58 2.77 -6.61
C ALA A 33 -8.84 2.97 -5.11
N ASP A 34 -9.62 2.08 -4.51
CA ASP A 34 -9.92 2.10 -3.07
C ASP A 34 -8.76 1.61 -2.22
N LEU A 35 -7.99 0.65 -2.74
CA LEU A 35 -6.80 0.09 -2.14
C LEU A 35 -5.91 -0.56 -3.21
N LEU A 36 -4.65 -0.80 -2.88
CA LEU A 36 -3.75 -1.64 -3.67
C LEU A 36 -3.50 -2.97 -2.98
N VAL A 37 -3.29 -4.03 -3.77
CA VAL A 37 -2.94 -5.35 -3.26
C VAL A 37 -1.59 -5.75 -3.81
N THR A 38 -0.69 -6.19 -2.94
CA THR A 38 0.64 -6.65 -3.33
C THR A 38 0.87 -8.11 -2.93
N PRO A 39 1.32 -8.97 -3.86
CA PRO A 39 1.71 -10.34 -3.54
C PRO A 39 3.11 -10.46 -2.94
N CYS A 40 3.86 -9.36 -2.82
CA CYS A 40 5.24 -9.35 -2.35
C CYS A 40 5.36 -8.53 -1.05
N PRO A 41 5.96 -9.08 0.03
CA PRO A 41 6.14 -8.34 1.28
C PRO A 41 7.07 -7.13 1.12
N LEU A 42 8.08 -7.22 0.26
CA LEU A 42 8.98 -6.09 -0.01
C LEU A 42 8.28 -4.95 -0.76
N CYS A 43 7.36 -5.28 -1.65
CA CYS A 43 6.49 -4.27 -2.28
C CYS A 43 5.58 -3.61 -1.24
N HIS A 44 5.08 -4.35 -0.26
CA HIS A 44 4.29 -3.79 0.84
C HIS A 44 5.14 -2.84 1.70
N LEU A 45 6.35 -3.24 2.07
CA LEU A 45 7.28 -2.38 2.82
C LEU A 45 7.60 -1.07 2.09
N ASN A 46 7.68 -1.07 0.75
CA ASN A 46 7.91 0.16 0.00
C ASN A 46 6.64 0.99 -0.20
N LEU A 47 5.53 0.36 -0.57
CA LEU A 47 4.31 1.06 -0.96
C LEU A 47 3.44 1.48 0.22
N ASP A 48 3.49 0.78 1.36
CA ASP A 48 2.86 1.22 2.62
C ASP A 48 3.92 1.86 3.53
N GLY A 49 4.96 1.09 3.85
CA GLY A 49 5.97 1.46 4.84
C GLY A 49 6.70 2.78 4.54
N GLN A 50 6.88 3.12 3.26
CA GLN A 50 7.57 4.35 2.85
C GLN A 50 6.64 5.46 2.35
N GLN A 51 5.30 5.36 2.51
CA GLN A 51 4.40 6.43 2.03
C GLN A 51 4.76 7.84 2.52
N PRO A 52 5.17 8.07 3.78
CA PRO A 52 5.59 9.39 4.22
C PRO A 52 6.81 9.93 3.44
N GLY A 53 7.77 9.06 3.12
CA GLY A 53 8.93 9.40 2.30
C GLY A 53 8.56 9.59 0.83
N ALA A 54 7.71 8.71 0.29
CA ALA A 54 7.24 8.76 -1.08
C ALA A 54 6.43 10.04 -1.36
N ALA A 55 5.54 10.43 -0.45
CA ALA A 55 4.75 11.66 -0.53
C ALA A 55 5.65 12.90 -0.60
N LYS A 56 6.68 12.96 0.25
CA LYS A 56 7.71 14.03 0.19
C LYS A 56 8.48 14.01 -1.13
N ALA A 57 8.87 12.84 -1.61
CA ALA A 57 9.69 12.70 -2.81
C ALA A 57 8.99 13.15 -4.11
N ILE A 58 7.65 13.08 -4.16
CA ILE A 58 6.85 13.54 -5.30
C ILE A 58 6.11 14.86 -5.04
N ASN A 59 6.20 15.41 -3.83
CA ASN A 59 5.49 16.61 -3.39
C ASN A 59 3.95 16.53 -3.54
N GLU A 60 3.37 15.36 -3.22
CA GLU A 60 1.93 15.13 -3.29
C GLU A 60 1.42 14.32 -2.07
N PRO A 61 0.22 14.61 -1.55
CA PRO A 61 -0.36 13.84 -0.46
C PRO A 61 -0.85 12.46 -0.94
N LEU A 62 -0.24 11.41 -0.38
CA LEU A 62 -0.63 10.02 -0.58
C LEU A 62 -1.67 9.57 0.46
N GLY A 63 -1.74 8.29 0.80
CA GLY A 63 -2.77 7.72 1.67
C GLY A 63 -3.65 6.67 1.00
N THR A 64 -3.19 6.07 -0.09
CA THR A 64 -3.84 4.89 -0.69
C THR A 64 -3.53 3.68 0.20
N PRO A 65 -4.53 2.99 0.80
CA PRO A 65 -4.28 1.79 1.58
C PRO A 65 -3.65 0.68 0.73
N VAL A 66 -2.72 -0.10 1.31
CA VAL A 66 -2.02 -1.16 0.60
C VAL A 66 -2.08 -2.45 1.41
N PHE A 67 -2.74 -3.49 0.90
CA PHE A 67 -2.81 -4.79 1.56
C PHE A 67 -1.78 -5.75 0.98
N HIS A 68 -1.20 -6.58 1.83
CA HIS A 68 -0.53 -7.77 1.35
C HIS A 68 -1.58 -8.80 0.92
N LEU A 69 -1.35 -9.54 -0.16
CA LEU A 69 -2.33 -10.47 -0.72
C LEU A 69 -2.91 -11.46 0.32
N PRO A 70 -2.12 -12.08 1.22
CA PRO A 70 -2.66 -12.94 2.27
C PRO A 70 -3.62 -12.23 3.24
N GLN A 71 -3.43 -10.92 3.49
CA GLN A 71 -4.36 -10.15 4.34
C GLN A 71 -5.72 -10.02 3.65
N LEU A 72 -5.74 -9.71 2.35
CA LEU A 72 -7.00 -9.64 1.62
C LEU A 72 -7.71 -11.00 1.57
N LEU A 73 -6.95 -12.08 1.36
CA LEU A 73 -7.50 -13.44 1.41
C LEU A 73 -8.02 -13.80 2.80
N GLY A 74 -7.29 -13.42 3.86
CA GLY A 74 -7.74 -13.61 5.24
C GLY A 74 -9.07 -12.92 5.51
N LEU A 75 -9.23 -11.66 5.08
CA LEU A 75 -10.50 -10.96 5.22
C LEU A 75 -11.63 -11.69 4.47
N ALA A 76 -11.36 -12.19 3.25
CA ALA A 76 -12.32 -12.96 2.47
C ALA A 76 -12.70 -14.31 3.11
N PHE A 77 -11.80 -14.89 3.93
CA PHE A 77 -12.05 -16.10 4.70
C PHE A 77 -12.66 -15.84 6.09
N GLY A 78 -12.97 -14.58 6.42
CA GLY A 78 -13.63 -14.22 7.67
C GLY A 78 -12.69 -13.98 8.86
N PHE A 79 -11.38 -13.81 8.63
CA PHE A 79 -10.48 -13.35 9.69
C PHE A 79 -10.72 -11.87 9.97
N SER A 80 -10.63 -11.48 11.24
CA SER A 80 -10.81 -10.09 11.64
C SER A 80 -9.62 -9.20 11.21
N PRO A 81 -9.83 -7.89 11.00
CA PRO A 81 -8.75 -6.94 10.73
C PRO A 81 -7.61 -6.96 11.78
N HIS A 82 -7.94 -7.26 13.03
CA HIS A 82 -6.98 -7.34 14.13
C HIS A 82 -6.09 -8.60 14.04
N GLU A 83 -6.66 -9.76 13.71
CA GLU A 83 -5.89 -10.99 13.47
C GLU A 83 -4.90 -10.83 12.32
N LEU A 84 -5.27 -10.03 11.31
CA LEU A 84 -4.46 -9.73 10.13
C LEU A 84 -3.48 -8.57 10.32
N ARG A 85 -3.48 -7.97 11.52
CA ARG A 85 -2.60 -6.87 11.94
C ARG A 85 -2.69 -5.65 11.02
N LEU A 86 -3.91 -5.32 10.58
CA LEU A 86 -4.14 -4.14 9.72
C LEU A 86 -3.94 -2.81 10.45
N ASP A 87 -3.89 -2.85 11.79
CA ASP A 87 -3.55 -1.75 12.68
C ASP A 87 -2.07 -1.37 12.66
N HIS A 88 -1.20 -2.23 12.12
CA HIS A 88 0.23 -1.97 11.96
C HIS A 88 0.60 -1.26 10.64
N HIS A 89 -0.38 -1.04 9.76
CA HIS A 89 -0.14 -0.33 8.48
C HIS A 89 0.19 1.13 8.73
N VAL A 90 1.05 1.70 7.90
CA VAL A 90 1.40 3.13 7.96
C VAL A 90 0.22 3.99 7.55
N VAL A 91 -0.56 3.53 6.57
CA VAL A 91 -1.82 4.18 6.18
C VAL A 91 -2.99 3.51 6.88
N ASN A 92 -3.91 4.33 7.41
CA ASN A 92 -5.14 3.84 8.03
C ASN A 92 -5.99 3.05 7.01
N THR A 93 -6.30 1.81 7.36
CA THR A 93 -6.99 0.84 6.49
C THR A 93 -8.52 0.89 6.60
N LYS A 94 -9.07 1.65 7.55
CA LYS A 94 -10.52 1.69 7.83
C LYS A 94 -11.35 2.08 6.61
N LEU A 95 -10.93 3.10 5.87
CA LEU A 95 -11.64 3.54 4.66
C LEU A 95 -11.71 2.46 3.58
N ALA A 96 -10.67 1.62 3.47
CA ALA A 96 -10.71 0.49 2.57
C ALA A 96 -11.65 -0.59 3.08
N LEU A 97 -11.57 -0.94 4.38
CA LEU A 97 -12.42 -1.95 5.01
C LEU A 97 -13.91 -1.61 4.88
N ASP A 98 -14.29 -0.35 5.10
CA ASP A 98 -15.67 0.12 4.97
C ASP A 98 -16.23 -0.11 3.55
N LYS A 99 -15.39 -0.06 2.52
CA LYS A 99 -15.78 -0.25 1.12
C LYS A 99 -15.79 -1.71 0.67
N VAL A 100 -15.03 -2.60 1.31
CA VAL A 100 -14.96 -3.99 0.86
C VAL A 100 -16.19 -4.79 1.31
N GLU A 101 -17.12 -4.20 2.08
CA GLU A 101 -18.38 -4.83 2.56
C GLU A 101 -18.20 -6.23 3.17
N LEU A 102 -16.99 -6.56 3.62
CA LEU A 102 -16.71 -7.80 4.32
C LEU A 102 -17.30 -7.61 5.71
N LYS A 103 -18.48 -8.18 5.91
CA LYS A 103 -19.15 -8.27 7.21
C LYS A 103 -18.19 -8.98 8.18
N VAL A 104 -17.42 -8.19 8.92
CA VAL A 104 -16.69 -8.64 10.11
C VAL A 104 -17.71 -8.91 11.21
#